data_AF-A0A3A5HF73-F1
#
_entry.id   AF-A0A3A5HF73-F1
#
_cell.length_a   1.000
_cell.length_b   1.000
_cell.length_c   1.000
_cell.angle_alpha   90.00
_cell.angle_beta   90.00
_cell.angle_gamma   90.00
#
_symmetry.space_group_name_H-M   'P 1'
#
loop_
_entity.id
_entity.type
_entity.pdbx_description
1 polymer ?
#
loop_
_entity_poly.entity_id
_entity_poly.type
_entity_poly.pdbx_seq_one_letter_code
_entity_poly.pdbx_strand_id
1 'polypeptide(L)'
;MKLKILPPTLRGDKRYLAFEVISQVPLPRDDLIYIIWESCLKFHGECETSKFRLWVTRSWDLNSNSSNKGHFYLKGILQCNRGDEEKVRGALCLINNYKGKQLVFHTLGLAGTIKSATQKFIKPRP
;
A
#
# COMPACT_ATOMS: atom_id res chain seq x y z
N MET A 1 -1.17 12.66 27.16
CA MET A 1 -1.78 13.89 26.62
C MET A 1 -2.03 13.69 25.13
N LYS A 2 -3.25 13.94 24.62
CA LYS A 2 -3.58 13.75 23.19
C LYS A 2 -3.47 15.09 22.46
N LEU A 3 -2.65 15.15 21.41
CA LEU A 3 -2.52 16.36 20.59
C LEU A 3 -3.85 16.65 19.88
N LYS A 4 -4.20 17.95 19.79
CA LYS A 4 -5.36 18.40 19.01
C LYS A 4 -5.09 18.21 17.52
N ILE A 5 -6.15 17.97 16.77
CA ILE A 5 -6.04 17.80 15.32
C ILE A 5 -5.74 19.16 14.69
N LEU A 6 -4.75 19.21 13.80
CA LEU A 6 -4.40 20.42 13.07
C LEU A 6 -5.58 20.96 12.26
N PRO A 7 -5.69 22.31 12.13
CA PRO A 7 -6.60 22.97 11.19
C PRO A 7 -6.45 22.42 9.77
N PRO A 8 -7.50 22.47 8.94
CA PRO A 8 -7.47 21.89 7.59
C PRO A 8 -6.38 22.49 6.70
N THR A 9 -6.00 23.74 6.90
CA THR A 9 -4.93 24.43 6.16
C THR A 9 -3.52 24.02 6.56
N LEU A 10 -3.33 23.49 7.78
CA LEU A 10 -2.03 23.03 8.30
C LEU A 10 -1.89 21.51 8.30
N ARG A 11 -3.02 20.79 8.16
CA ARG A 11 -3.01 19.34 8.08
C ARG A 11 -2.46 18.92 6.72
N GLY A 12 -1.52 17.98 6.72
CA GLY A 12 -1.00 17.44 5.47
C GLY A 12 -2.08 16.77 4.62
N ASP A 13 -2.01 17.02 3.32
CA ASP A 13 -2.89 16.40 2.33
C ASP A 13 -2.56 14.93 2.16
N LYS A 14 -3.59 14.09 2.11
CA LYS A 14 -3.44 12.64 2.06
C LYS A 14 -4.11 12.08 0.82
N ARG A 15 -3.47 11.07 0.25
CA ARG A 15 -3.99 10.25 -0.83
C ARG A 15 -3.87 8.79 -0.46
N TYR A 16 -4.79 7.99 -0.99
CA TYR A 16 -4.89 6.57 -0.67
C TYR A 16 -4.75 5.76 -1.95
N LEU A 17 -3.71 4.95 -2.02
CA LEU A 17 -3.41 4.03 -3.09
C LEU A 17 -3.93 2.64 -2.68
N ALA A 18 -4.88 2.12 -3.46
CA ALA A 18 -5.34 0.74 -3.32
C ALA A 18 -4.44 -0.16 -4.16
N PHE A 19 -3.97 -1.26 -3.56
CA PHE A 19 -3.07 -2.20 -4.23
C PHE A 19 -3.49 -3.64 -3.95
N GLU A 20 -3.00 -4.52 -4.81
CA GLU A 20 -3.07 -5.97 -4.71
C GLU A 20 -1.66 -6.54 -4.78
N VAL A 21 -1.38 -7.55 -3.97
CA VAL A 21 -0.13 -8.27 -3.95
C VAL A 21 -0.42 -9.73 -4.23
N ILE A 22 0.31 -10.28 -5.19
CA ILE A 22 0.29 -11.70 -5.54
C ILE A 22 1.66 -12.25 -5.15
N SER A 23 1.69 -13.21 -4.23
CA SER A 23 2.92 -13.76 -3.65
C SER A 23 2.92 -15.28 -3.69
N GLN A 24 4.10 -15.90 -3.73
CA GLN A 24 4.25 -17.35 -3.55
C GLN A 24 4.20 -17.79 -2.07
N VAL A 25 4.32 -16.85 -1.13
CA VAL A 25 4.39 -17.10 0.32
C VAL A 25 3.41 -16.18 1.05
N PRO A 26 2.83 -16.62 2.19
CA PRO A 26 2.00 -15.76 3.02
C PRO A 26 2.77 -14.51 3.45
N LEU A 27 2.16 -13.35 3.27
CA LEU A 27 2.73 -12.06 3.63
C LEU A 27 1.98 -11.48 4.84
N PRO A 28 2.53 -11.58 6.06
CA PRO A 28 1.96 -10.90 7.21
C PRO A 28 2.05 -9.39 7.03
N ARG A 29 1.22 -8.66 7.79
CA ARG A 29 1.13 -7.20 7.68
C ARG A 29 2.47 -6.49 7.91
N ASP A 30 3.30 -6.99 8.82
CA ASP A 30 4.58 -6.38 9.15
C ASP A 30 5.60 -6.55 8.01
N ASP A 31 5.65 -7.73 7.40
CA ASP A 31 6.47 -7.99 6.21
C ASP A 31 6.02 -7.11 5.03
N LEU A 32 4.71 -6.93 4.85
CA LEU A 32 4.17 -6.03 3.82
C LEU A 32 4.62 -4.58 4.05
N ILE A 33 4.56 -4.09 5.29
CA ILE A 33 5.03 -2.75 5.65
C ILE A 33 6.53 -2.65 5.34
N TYR A 34 7.33 -3.62 5.78
CA TYR A 34 8.76 -3.65 5.55
C TYR A 34 9.10 -3.58 4.05
N ILE A 35 8.48 -4.41 3.22
CA ILE A 35 8.71 -4.47 1.77
C ILE A 35 8.41 -3.12 1.10
N ILE A 36 7.29 -2.48 1.46
CA ILE A 36 6.89 -1.19 0.89
C ILE A 36 7.91 -0.10 1.26
N TRP A 37 8.31 -0.04 2.54
CA TRP A 37 9.29 0.92 3.03
C TRP A 37 10.66 0.70 2.38
N GLU A 38 11.13 -0.55 2.36
CA GLU A 38 12.40 -0.93 1.75
C GLU A 38 12.46 -0.53 0.27
N SER A 39 11.39 -0.77 -0.49
CA SER A 39 11.36 -0.37 -1.91
C SER A 39 11.42 1.15 -2.09
N CYS A 40 10.64 1.90 -1.31
CA CYS A 40 10.66 3.37 -1.38
C CYS A 40 12.03 3.93 -1.01
N LEU A 41 12.66 3.41 0.05
CA LEU A 41 13.98 3.79 0.49
C LEU A 41 15.05 3.47 -0.56
N LYS A 42 15.02 2.27 -1.16
CA LYS A 42 15.98 1.87 -2.19
C LYS A 42 15.86 2.70 -3.46
N PHE A 43 14.63 3.03 -3.87
CA PHE A 43 14.40 3.71 -5.15
C PHE A 43 14.50 5.24 -5.06
N HIS A 44 13.98 5.84 -3.98
CA HIS A 44 13.92 7.30 -3.82
C HIS A 44 14.86 7.85 -2.75
N GLY A 45 15.48 6.99 -1.94
CA GLY A 45 16.32 7.41 -0.82
C GLY A 45 15.51 7.88 0.40
N GLU A 46 16.23 8.19 1.47
CA GLU A 46 15.65 8.54 2.77
C GLU A 46 14.92 9.89 2.75
N CYS A 47 15.52 10.90 2.11
CA CYS A 47 15.00 12.26 2.08
C CYS A 47 13.63 12.33 1.39
N GLU A 48 13.47 11.72 0.22
CA GLU A 48 12.18 11.68 -0.48
C GLU A 48 11.17 10.78 0.22
N THR A 49 11.60 9.60 0.70
CA THR A 49 10.69 8.68 1.41
C THR A 49 10.09 9.34 2.67
N SER A 50 10.85 10.19 3.36
CA SER A 50 10.36 10.94 4.51
C SER A 50 9.18 11.87 4.16
N LYS A 51 9.15 12.41 2.94
CA LYS A 51 8.10 13.31 2.44
C LYS A 51 6.82 12.57 2.07
N PHE A 52 6.94 11.30 1.65
CA PHE A 52 5.79 10.50 1.20
C PHE A 52 4.76 10.22 2.28
N ARG A 53 5.13 10.29 3.57
CA ARG A 53 4.24 10.02 4.72
C ARG A 53 3.49 8.68 4.59
N LEU A 54 4.25 7.65 4.24
CA LEU A 54 3.75 6.30 3.99
C LEU A 54 3.04 5.73 5.22
N TRP A 55 1.83 5.21 5.03
CA TRP A 55 1.11 4.50 6.09
C TRP A 55 0.19 3.41 5.55
N VAL A 56 0.50 2.15 5.84
CA VAL A 56 -0.35 1.01 5.48
C VAL A 56 -1.56 0.97 6.41
N THR A 57 -2.69 1.43 5.89
CA THR A 57 -3.90 1.67 6.68
C THR A 57 -4.65 0.37 6.98
N ARG A 58 -4.88 -0.44 5.95
CA ARG A 58 -5.62 -1.70 6.04
C ARG A 58 -5.07 -2.69 5.03
N SER A 59 -5.11 -3.96 5.39
CA SER A 59 -4.80 -5.10 4.54
C SER A 59 -5.88 -6.15 4.71
N TRP A 60 -6.24 -6.82 3.62
CA TRP A 60 -7.22 -7.89 3.56
C TRP A 60 -6.55 -9.08 2.90
N ASP A 61 -6.51 -10.19 3.63
CA ASP A 61 -6.09 -11.46 3.10
C ASP A 61 -7.27 -12.09 2.35
N LEU A 62 -7.08 -12.45 1.08
CA LEU A 62 -8.10 -13.03 0.21
C LEU A 62 -7.94 -14.55 0.05
N ASN A 63 -7.00 -15.16 0.78
CA ASN A 63 -6.67 -16.58 0.65
C ASN A 63 -7.74 -17.53 1.20
N SER A 64 -8.77 -17.01 1.87
CA SER A 64 -9.86 -17.85 2.42
C SER A 64 -10.78 -18.44 1.34
N ASN A 65 -10.81 -17.88 0.13
CA ASN A 65 -11.90 -18.12 -0.83
C ASN A 65 -11.47 -18.73 -2.17
N SER A 66 -10.18 -19.04 -2.40
CA SER A 66 -9.73 -19.47 -3.72
C SER A 66 -8.92 -20.75 -3.70
N SER A 67 -9.40 -21.70 -4.48
CA SER A 67 -8.81 -22.95 -4.98
C SER A 67 -7.48 -22.77 -5.75
N ASN A 68 -6.76 -21.68 -5.52
CA ASN A 68 -5.50 -21.37 -6.19
C ASN A 68 -4.35 -22.08 -5.47
N LYS A 69 -3.96 -23.23 -6.01
CA LYS A 69 -2.82 -24.04 -5.57
C LYS A 69 -1.52 -23.24 -5.70
N GLY A 70 -1.08 -22.58 -4.62
CA GLY A 70 0.31 -22.11 -4.44
C GLY A 70 0.55 -20.60 -4.47
N HIS A 71 -0.47 -19.75 -4.60
CA HIS A 71 -0.31 -18.29 -4.56
C HIS A 71 -1.21 -17.63 -3.51
N PHE A 72 -0.66 -16.61 -2.85
CA PHE A 72 -1.29 -15.82 -1.82
C PHE A 72 -1.68 -14.44 -2.38
N TYR A 73 -2.95 -14.07 -2.21
CA TYR A 73 -3.51 -12.81 -2.66
C TYR A 73 -3.83 -11.91 -1.47
N LEU A 74 -3.31 -10.69 -1.51
CA LEU A 74 -3.54 -9.69 -0.47
C LEU A 74 -3.95 -8.38 -1.13
N LYS A 75 -5.01 -7.74 -0.63
CA LYS A 75 -5.35 -6.36 -1.01
C LYS A 75 -5.06 -5.42 0.13
N GLY A 76 -4.68 -4.18 -0.18
CA GLY A 76 -4.34 -3.19 0.84
C GLY A 76 -4.60 -1.77 0.41
N ILE A 77 -4.55 -0.87 1.40
CA ILE A 77 -4.58 0.58 1.19
C ILE A 77 -3.34 1.19 1.82
N LEU A 78 -2.55 1.85 0.99
CA LEU A 78 -1.39 2.65 1.37
C LEU A 78 -1.78 4.13 1.35
N GLN A 79 -1.54 4.84 2.43
CA GLN A 79 -1.62 6.29 2.47
C GLN A 79 -0.28 6.87 2.00
N CYS A 80 -0.34 7.92 1.18
CA CYS A 80 0.79 8.77 0.84
C CYS A 80 0.38 10.24 0.86
N ASN A 81 1.37 11.13 0.75
CA ASN A 81 1.18 12.55 0.57
C ASN A 81 0.63 12.85 -0.84
N ARG A 82 -0.19 13.90 -0.97
CA ARG A 82 -0.72 14.32 -2.28
C ARG A 82 0.41 14.90 -3.14
N GLY A 83 0.54 14.45 -4.39
CA GLY A 83 1.60 14.83 -5.32
C GLY A 83 2.70 13.77 -5.46
N ASP A 84 2.82 12.83 -4.52
CA ASP A 84 3.84 11.79 -4.51
C ASP A 84 3.31 10.42 -4.99
N GLU A 85 2.07 10.36 -5.49
CA GLU A 85 1.39 9.11 -5.82
C GLU A 85 2.13 8.29 -6.91
N GLU A 86 2.62 8.97 -7.94
CA GLU A 86 3.34 8.33 -9.05
C GLU A 86 4.71 7.81 -8.61
N LYS A 87 5.41 8.57 -7.76
CA LYS A 87 6.70 8.15 -7.19
C LYS A 87 6.55 6.87 -6.37
N VAL A 88 5.56 6.85 -5.48
CA VAL A 88 5.26 5.67 -4.65
C VAL A 88 4.82 4.51 -5.53
N ARG A 89 3.98 4.74 -6.54
CA ARG A 89 3.57 3.69 -7.49
C ARG A 89 4.78 3.08 -8.22
N GLY A 90 5.69 3.92 -8.70
CA GLY A 90 6.94 3.47 -9.33
C GLY A 90 7.77 2.59 -8.41
N ALA A 91 7.92 2.98 -7.13
CA ALA A 91 8.62 2.15 -6.15
C ALA A 91 7.92 0.81 -5.91
N LEU A 92 6.59 0.78 -5.85
CA LEU A 92 5.83 -0.46 -5.68
C LEU A 92 5.99 -1.40 -6.88
N CYS A 93 6.00 -0.87 -8.10
CA CYS A 93 6.18 -1.66 -9.33
C CYS A 93 7.54 -2.37 -9.42
N LEU A 94 8.57 -1.85 -8.76
CA LEU A 94 9.92 -2.46 -8.77
C LEU A 94 10.04 -3.68 -7.85
N ILE A 95 9.03 -3.96 -7.04
CA ILE A 95 9.06 -5.06 -6.08
C ILE A 95 8.74 -6.36 -6.81
N ASN A 96 9.75 -7.22 -6.94
CA ASN A 96 9.64 -8.51 -7.65
C ASN A 96 10.02 -9.73 -6.80
N ASN A 97 10.68 -9.53 -5.66
CA ASN A 97 11.25 -10.59 -4.84
C ASN A 97 11.26 -10.21 -3.36
N TYR A 98 10.92 -11.17 -2.51
CA TYR A 98 11.11 -11.09 -1.06
C TYR A 98 11.56 -12.44 -0.52
N LYS A 99 12.68 -12.47 0.21
CA LYS A 99 13.27 -13.69 0.79
C LYS A 99 13.47 -14.83 -0.24
N GLY A 100 13.79 -14.50 -1.50
CA GLY A 100 14.02 -15.47 -2.58
C GLY A 100 12.74 -16.02 -3.22
N LYS A 101 11.57 -15.41 -2.94
CA LYS A 101 10.27 -15.81 -3.46
C LYS A 101 9.68 -14.67 -4.27
N GLN A 102 9.07 -15.02 -5.39
CA GLN A 102 8.52 -14.04 -6.32
C GLN A 102 7.23 -13.45 -5.76
N LEU A 103 7.09 -12.15 -5.96
CA LEU A 103 5.86 -11.43 -5.65
C LEU A 103 5.68 -10.28 -6.63
N VAL A 104 4.44 -9.86 -6.83
CA VAL A 104 4.10 -8.76 -7.73
C VAL A 104 3.14 -7.82 -7.02
N PHE A 105 3.44 -6.52 -7.06
CA PHE A 105 2.54 -5.46 -6.63
C PHE A 105 1.78 -4.91 -7.84
N HIS A 106 0.45 -4.92 -7.74
CA HIS A 106 -0.45 -4.32 -8.71
C HIS A 106 -1.20 -3.16 -8.06
N THR A 107 -1.17 -1.98 -8.67
CA THR A 107 -1.92 -0.82 -8.18
C THR A 107 -3.31 -0.83 -8.79
N LEU A 108 -4.35 -0.93 -7.95
CA LEU A 108 -5.75 -0.94 -8.38
C LEU A 108 -6.26 0.47 -8.70
N GLY A 109 -5.81 1.47 -7.94
CA GLY A 109 -6.15 2.87 -8.20
C GLY A 109 -5.94 3.81 -7.01
N LEU A 110 -6.29 5.07 -7.21
CA LEU A 110 -6.15 6.15 -6.23
C LEU A 110 -7.50 6.66 -5.73
N ALA A 111 -7.55 7.10 -4.48
CA ALA A 111 -8.70 7.80 -3.91
C ALA A 111 -8.30 8.90 -2.92
N GLY A 112 -9.20 9.85 -2.69
CA GLY A 112 -9.06 10.89 -1.66
C GLY A 112 -9.44 10.42 -0.26
N THR A 113 -10.18 9.32 -0.11
CA THR A 113 -10.60 8.79 1.18
C THR A 113 -10.48 7.28 1.25
N ILE A 114 -10.23 6.74 2.45
CA ILE A 114 -10.20 5.29 2.71
C ILE A 114 -11.54 4.65 2.32
N LYS A 115 -12.66 5.31 2.60
CA LYS A 115 -14.00 4.82 2.25
C LYS A 115 -14.15 4.64 0.74
N SER A 116 -13.78 5.65 -0.05
CA SER A 116 -13.87 5.57 -1.51
C SER A 116 -12.91 4.53 -2.09
N ALA A 117 -11.67 4.45 -1.60
CA ALA A 117 -10.73 3.40 -2.02
C ALA A 117 -11.28 1.99 -1.75
N THR A 118 -11.84 1.78 -0.55
CA THR A 118 -12.38 0.47 -0.16
C THR A 118 -13.57 0.09 -1.03
N GLN A 119 -14.49 1.02 -1.29
CA GLN A 119 -15.72 0.77 -2.08
C GLN A 119 -15.44 0.58 -3.58
N LYS A 120 -14.43 1.26 -4.13
CA LYS A 120 -14.12 1.16 -5.56
C LYS A 120 -13.25 -0.05 -5.89
N PHE A 121 -12.31 -0.42 -5.02
CA PHE A 121 -11.22 -1.34 -5.40
C PHE A 121 -11.16 -2.63 -4.57
N ILE A 122 -11.68 -2.65 -3.34
CA ILE A 122 -11.46 -3.78 -2.41
C ILE A 122 -12.73 -4.60 -2.23
N LYS A 123 -13.85 -3.92 -1.98
CA LYS A 123 -15.18 -4.53 -2.02
C LYS A 123 -15.87 -3.96 -3.25
N PRO A 124 -15.84 -4.63 -4.41
CA PRO A 124 -16.89 -4.39 -5.39
C PRO A 124 -18.18 -4.80 -4.67
N ARG A 125 -18.97 -3.82 -4.24
CA ARG A 125 -20.36 -4.14 -3.91
C ARG A 125 -21.07 -4.43 -5.24
N PRO A 126 -22.00 -5.40 -5.23
CA PRO A 126 -22.69 -5.91 -6.41
C PRO A 126 -23.42 -4.81 -7.18
#